data_AF-A0A249PCJ9-F1
#
_entry.id   AF-A0A249PCJ9-F1
#
_cell.length_a   1.000
_cell.length_b   1.000
_cell.length_c   1.000
_cell.angle_alpha   90.00
_cell.angle_beta   90.00
_cell.angle_gamma   90.00
#
_symmetry.space_group_name_H-M   'P 1'
#
loop_
_entity.id
_entity.type
_entity.pdbx_description
1 polymer ?
#
loop_
_entity_poly.entity_id
_entity_poly.type
_entity_poly.pdbx_seq_one_letter_code
_entity_poly.pdbx_strand_id
1 'polypeptide(L)'
;MGPRDRLRPTHRILFAWQLNADFTFDPQFQTEVEVLFEARGENETIVTLEHRNLENYGARAADLRGVLDSDQGWEGLLASYAAIAPRV
;
A
#
# COMPACT_ATOMS: atom_id res chain seq x y z
N MET A 1 30.15 8.20 17.52
CA MET A 1 28.73 8.48 17.79
C MET A 1 28.18 9.16 16.54
N GLY A 2 27.67 8.36 15.58
CA GLY A 2 27.17 8.88 14.30
C GLY A 2 25.87 9.67 14.49
N PRO A 3 25.55 10.61 13.60
CA PRO A 3 24.33 11.40 13.72
C PRO A 3 23.16 10.42 13.72
N ARG A 4 22.36 10.45 14.78
CA ARG A 4 21.09 9.74 14.82
C ARG A 4 20.30 10.29 13.65
N ASP A 5 20.05 9.44 12.64
CA ASP A 5 19.16 9.75 11.53
C ASP A 5 17.94 10.45 12.11
N ARG A 6 17.75 11.70 11.70
CA ARG A 6 16.67 12.54 12.19
C ARG A 6 15.40 11.92 11.62
N LEU A 7 14.83 10.92 12.30
CA LEU A 7 13.59 10.25 11.94
C LEU A 7 12.57 11.33 11.64
N ARG A 8 12.31 11.55 10.34
CA ARG A 8 11.21 12.40 9.90
C ARG A 8 9.92 11.66 10.27
N PRO A 9 8.84 12.36 10.65
CA PRO A 9 7.60 11.69 11.02
C PRO A 9 7.06 10.89 9.83
N THR A 10 7.07 9.56 9.96
CA THR A 10 6.39 8.64 9.04
C THR A 10 4.89 8.85 9.23
N HIS A 11 4.22 9.31 8.17
CA HIS A 11 2.76 9.33 8.20
C HIS A 11 2.28 7.94 7.77
N ARG A 12 1.32 7.39 8.52
CA ARG A 12 0.83 6.03 8.33
C ARG A 12 -0.67 6.03 8.19
N ILE A 13 -1.16 5.34 7.17
CA ILE A 13 -2.56 5.00 6.99
C ILE A 13 -2.65 3.47 7.06
N LEU A 14 -3.53 2.97 7.92
CA LEU A 14 -3.88 1.56 7.99
C LEU A 14 -5.40 1.46 7.89
N PHE A 15 -5.90 0.64 6.98
CA PHE A 15 -7.33 0.40 6.87
C PHE A 15 -7.64 -1.06 6.55
N ALA A 16 -8.84 -1.48 6.96
CA ALA A 16 -9.37 -2.80 6.64
C ALA A 16 -9.77 -2.85 5.16
N TRP A 17 -9.39 -3.92 4.48
CA TRP A 17 -9.84 -4.27 3.15
C TRP A 17 -10.83 -5.41 3.26
N GLN A 18 -12.07 -5.14 2.86
CA GLN A 18 -13.20 -6.06 3.01
C GLN A 18 -13.76 -6.51 1.66
N LEU A 19 -12.89 -6.57 0.63
CA LEU A 19 -13.25 -7.14 -0.66
C LEU A 19 -12.65 -8.53 -0.80
N ASN A 20 -13.51 -9.52 -1.02
CA ASN A 20 -13.13 -10.91 -1.23
C ASN A 20 -12.41 -11.11 -2.59
N ALA A 21 -12.07 -12.36 -2.92
CA ALA A 21 -11.32 -12.69 -4.13
C ALA A 21 -12.02 -12.28 -5.44
N ASP A 22 -13.34 -12.06 -5.40
CA ASP A 22 -14.16 -11.60 -6.52
C ASP A 22 -14.40 -10.08 -6.46
N PHE A 23 -13.60 -9.34 -5.67
CA PHE A 23 -13.73 -7.91 -5.41
C PHE A 23 -15.12 -7.47 -4.92
N THR A 24 -15.85 -8.39 -4.28
CA THR A 24 -17.16 -8.12 -3.70
C THR A 24 -17.02 -7.82 -2.21
N PHE A 25 -17.75 -6.84 -1.72
CA PHE A 25 -17.77 -6.50 -0.30
C PHE A 25 -18.31 -7.65 0.55
N ASP A 26 -17.55 -8.04 1.56
CA ASP A 26 -17.94 -9.02 2.58
C ASP A 26 -17.51 -8.47 3.95
N PRO A 27 -18.46 -8.14 4.85
CA PRO A 27 -18.15 -7.57 6.15
C PRO A 27 -17.43 -8.54 7.10
N GLN A 28 -17.44 -9.85 6.80
CA GLN A 28 -16.72 -10.87 7.56
C GLN A 28 -15.34 -11.17 6.98
N PHE A 29 -15.06 -10.74 5.75
CA PHE A 29 -13.75 -10.83 5.14
C PHE A 29 -12.89 -9.63 5.57
N GLN A 30 -11.63 -9.89 5.93
CA GLN A 30 -10.70 -8.83 6.32
C GLN A 30 -9.27 -9.17 5.89
N THR A 31 -8.74 -8.35 5.00
CA THR A 31 -7.31 -8.12 4.82
C THR A 31 -7.00 -6.68 5.23
N GLU A 32 -5.74 -6.25 5.14
CA GLU A 32 -5.35 -4.89 5.51
C GLU A 32 -4.47 -4.26 4.45
N VAL A 33 -4.62 -2.95 4.28
CA VAL A 33 -3.70 -2.15 3.46
C VAL A 33 -3.04 -1.14 4.38
N GLU A 34 -1.72 -1.18 4.41
CA GLU A 34 -0.89 -0.18 5.07
C GLU A 34 -0.19 0.67 4.03
N VAL A 35 -0.25 1.99 4.23
CA VAL A 35 0.49 2.97 3.43
C VAL A 35 1.36 3.81 4.35
N LEU A 36 2.65 3.87 4.04
CA LEU A 36 3.65 4.66 4.74
C LEU A 36 4.14 5.79 3.83
N PHE A 37 4.24 6.99 4.38
CA PHE A 37 4.81 8.16 3.72
C PHE A 37 6.05 8.60 4.48
N GLU A 38 7.19 8.52 3.81
CA GLU A 38 8.51 8.80 4.38
C GLU A 38 9.18 9.94 3.61
N ALA A 39 9.42 11.07 4.27
CA ALA A 39 10.07 12.21 3.63
C ALA A 39 11.55 11.90 3.31
N ARG A 40 11.92 12.01 2.04
CA ARG A 40 13.29 11.87 1.53
C ARG A 40 13.86 13.24 1.14
N GLY A 41 14.01 14.12 2.13
CA GLY A 41 14.43 15.50 1.90
C GLY A 41 13.28 16.48 2.11
N GLU A 42 13.31 17.62 1.42
CA GLU A 42 12.28 18.67 1.54
C GLU A 42 11.14 18.49 0.55
N ASN A 43 11.44 17.93 -0.64
CA ASN A 43 10.52 17.93 -1.78
C ASN A 43 10.25 16.51 -2.34
N GLU A 44 10.68 15.47 -1.64
CA GLU A 44 10.49 14.07 -2.05
C GLU A 44 9.89 13.26 -0.91
N THR A 45 8.94 12.38 -1.22
CA THR A 45 8.34 11.44 -0.29
C THR A 45 8.33 10.06 -0.92
N ILE A 46 8.88 9.07 -0.20
CA ILE A 46 8.71 7.66 -0.53
C ILE A 46 7.34 7.23 0.00
N VAL A 47 6.54 6.63 -0.88
CA VAL A 47 5.26 6.02 -0.52
C VAL A 47 5.40 4.51 -0.65
N THR A 48 5.24 3.81 0.46
CA THR A 48 5.29 2.34 0.52
C THR A 48 3.90 1.81 0.82
N LEU A 49 3.40 0.87 0.02
CA LEU A 49 2.12 0.20 0.23
C LEU A 49 2.35 -1.29 0.49
N GLU A 50 1.72 -1.82 1.52
CA GLU A 50 1.69 -3.25 1.83
C GLU A 50 0.25 -3.73 1.96
N HIS A 51 -0.12 -4.78 1.21
CA HIS A 51 -1.39 -5.49 1.40
C HIS A 51 -1.11 -6.76 2.22
N ARG A 52 -1.58 -6.79 3.47
CA ARG A 52 -1.33 -7.84 4.46
C ARG A 52 -2.44 -8.87 4.50
N ASN A 53 -2.14 -10.01 5.12
CA ASN A 53 -3.06 -11.09 5.41
C ASN A 53 -3.68 -11.74 4.16
N LEU A 54 -2.93 -11.76 3.04
CA LEU A 54 -3.41 -12.31 1.77
C LEU A 54 -3.77 -13.80 1.86
N GLU A 55 -3.26 -14.53 2.85
CA GLU A 55 -3.66 -15.90 3.16
C GLU A 55 -5.16 -16.04 3.44
N ASN A 56 -5.84 -14.96 3.83
CA ASN A 56 -7.30 -14.95 4.03
C ASN A 56 -8.07 -15.18 2.73
N TYR A 57 -7.46 -14.93 1.55
CA TYR A 57 -8.01 -15.33 0.26
C TYR A 57 -7.98 -16.85 0.00
N GLY A 58 -7.37 -17.63 0.91
CA GLY A 58 -7.30 -19.09 0.83
C GLY A 58 -6.62 -19.57 -0.45
N ALA A 59 -7.26 -20.51 -1.16
CA ALA A 59 -6.74 -21.06 -2.41
C ALA A 59 -6.52 -20.01 -3.52
N ARG A 60 -7.17 -18.84 -3.43
CA ARG A 60 -7.03 -17.76 -4.42
C ARG A 60 -5.91 -16.76 -4.07
N ALA A 61 -5.19 -16.91 -2.95
CA ALA A 61 -4.22 -15.92 -2.48
C ALA A 61 -3.10 -15.61 -3.49
N ALA A 62 -2.53 -16.64 -4.13
CA ALA A 62 -1.46 -16.46 -5.11
C ALA A 62 -1.93 -15.72 -6.37
N ASP A 63 -3.13 -16.07 -6.86
CA ASP A 63 -3.73 -15.39 -8.01
C ASP A 63 -4.03 -13.93 -7.68
N LEU A 64 -4.62 -13.66 -6.51
CA LEU A 64 -4.94 -12.31 -6.06
C LEU A 64 -3.68 -11.47 -5.87
N ARG A 65 -2.58 -12.06 -5.39
CA ARG A 65 -1.29 -11.37 -5.33
C ARG A 65 -0.88 -10.86 -6.71
N GLY A 66 -0.98 -11.71 -7.75
CA GLY A 66 -0.65 -11.32 -9.12
C GLY A 66 -1.56 -10.22 -9.67
N VAL A 67 -2.86 -10.26 -9.37
CA VAL A 67 -3.80 -9.19 -9.76
C VAL A 67 -3.47 -7.88 -9.06
N LEU A 68 -3.24 -7.93 -7.74
CA LEU A 68 -2.93 -6.76 -6.91
C LEU A 68 -1.58 -6.12 -7.29
N ASP A 69 -0.61 -6.92 -7.74
CA ASP A 69 0.70 -6.44 -8.20
C ASP A 69 0.69 -5.94 -9.65
N SER A 70 -0.42 -6.04 -10.38
CA SER A 70 -0.46 -5.65 -11.79
C SER A 70 -0.57 -4.12 -12.00
N ASP A 71 -0.37 -3.68 -13.24
CA ASP A 71 -0.66 -2.32 -13.71
C ASP A 71 -2.12 -1.88 -13.53
N GLN A 72 -3.05 -2.83 -13.31
CA GLN A 72 -4.44 -2.54 -12.98
C GLN A 72 -4.72 -2.62 -11.47
N GLY A 73 -3.72 -2.99 -10.67
CA GLY A 73 -3.74 -3.07 -9.22
C GLY A 73 -2.98 -1.93 -8.54
N TRP A 74 -2.24 -2.26 -7.48
CA TRP A 74 -1.51 -1.30 -6.66
C TRP A 74 -0.34 -0.65 -7.41
N GLU A 75 0.36 -1.37 -8.28
CA GLU A 75 1.48 -0.83 -9.05
C GLU A 75 1.03 0.34 -9.93
N GLY A 76 -0.03 0.13 -10.73
CA GLY A 76 -0.60 1.19 -11.57
C GLY A 76 -1.19 2.35 -10.78
N LEU A 77 -1.79 2.07 -9.61
CA LEU A 77 -2.33 3.11 -8.74
C LEU A 77 -1.22 4.00 -8.17
N LEU A 78 -0.14 3.42 -7.66
CA LEU A 78 1.00 4.18 -7.13
C LEU A 78 1.70 4.99 -8.22
N ALA A 79 1.85 4.41 -9.43
CA ALA A 79 2.39 5.14 -10.58
C ALA A 79 1.51 6.34 -10.96
N SER A 80 0.18 6.16 -10.98
CA SER A 80 -0.78 7.23 -11.26
C SER A 80 -0.75 8.32 -10.18
N TYR A 81 -0.66 7.92 -8.91
CA TYR A 81 -0.52 8.84 -7.78
C TYR A 81 0.75 9.69 -7.90
N ALA A 82 1.89 9.06 -8.17
CA ALA A 82 3.16 9.75 -8.36
C ALA A 82 3.14 10.71 -9.55
N ALA A 83 2.40 10.38 -10.62
CA ALA A 83 2.29 11.23 -11.81
C ALA A 83 1.52 12.54 -11.56
N ILE A 84 0.55 12.54 -10.63
CA ILE A 84 -0.25 13.74 -10.29
C ILE A 84 0.24 14.47 -9.04
N ALA A 85 1.13 13.85 -8.26
CA ALA A 85 1.69 14.47 -7.07
C ALA A 85 2.39 15.80 -7.44
N PRO A 86 2.12 16.90 -6.72
CA PRO A 86 2.77 18.17 -6.98
C PRO A 86 4.29 18.01 -6.88
N ARG A 87 4.99 18.46 -7.92
CA ARG A 87 6.44 18.66 -7.85
C ARG A 87 6.66 19.99 -7.14
N VAL A 88 7.00 19.93 -5.86
CA VAL A 88 7.34 21.11 -5.04
C VAL A 88 8.81 21.47 -5.20
#